data_AF-A0A2D6XF14-F1
#
_entry.id   AF-A0A2D6XF14-F1
#
_cell.length_a   1.000
_cell.length_b   1.000
_cell.length_c   1.000
_cell.angle_alpha   90.00
_cell.angle_beta   90.00
_cell.angle_gamma   90.00
#
_symmetry.space_group_name_H-M   'P 1'
#
loop_
_entity.id
_entity.type
_entity.pdbx_description
1 polymer ?
#
loop_
_entity_poly.entity_id
_entity_poly.type
_entity_poly.pdbx_seq_one_letter_code
_entity_poly.pdbx_strand_id
1 'polypeptide(L)'
;MAERKLLWYRLSSAVPERHRYNFLIINDPREIGIIKQKLYEQLKPVIEEKTIEEGVVEGLHFKLLDLETTASKVDFSKVYKGKVRQDRRLRPRGTSGGWNDFVNLIASGRI
;
A
#
# COMPACT_ATOMS: atom_id res chain seq x y z
N MET A 1 -1.75 -5.95 18.93
CA MET A 1 -2.34 -4.65 18.61
C MET A 1 -1.76 -4.19 17.30
N ALA A 2 -2.59 -4.10 16.26
CA ALA A 2 -2.18 -3.64 14.95
C ALA A 2 -1.70 -2.19 15.06
N GLU A 3 -0.58 -1.91 14.40
CA GLU A 3 0.07 -0.60 14.42
C GLU A 3 -0.35 0.20 13.19
N ARG A 4 -0.66 1.48 13.37
CA ARG A 4 -0.92 2.41 12.26
C ARG A 4 0.36 2.57 11.43
N LYS A 5 0.30 2.24 10.14
CA LYS A 5 1.49 2.24 9.27
C LYS A 5 1.12 2.35 7.79
N LEU A 6 2.08 2.83 7.01
CA LEU A 6 2.10 2.79 5.56
C LEU A 6 3.25 1.91 5.10
N LEU A 7 2.92 0.74 4.56
CA LEU A 7 3.90 -0.15 3.94
C LEU A 7 3.87 0.04 2.43
N TRP A 8 5.03 -0.05 1.78
CA TRP A 8 5.11 0.13 0.34
C TRP A 8 6.11 -0.81 -0.31
N TYR A 9 5.88 -1.12 -1.58
CA TYR A 9 6.83 -1.83 -2.40
C TYR A 9 6.74 -1.43 -3.86
N ARG A 10 7.89 -1.11 -4.45
CA ARG A 10 7.99 -0.82 -5.89
C ARG A 10 8.33 -2.10 -6.64
N LEU A 11 7.46 -2.47 -7.56
CA LEU A 11 7.65 -3.55 -8.53
C LEU A 11 8.43 -3.01 -9.73
N SER A 12 9.27 -3.88 -10.30
CA SER A 12 9.85 -3.65 -11.62
C SER A 12 8.74 -3.72 -12.67
N SER A 13 8.63 -2.67 -13.48
CA SER A 13 7.75 -2.65 -14.65
C SER A 13 8.54 -3.12 -15.88
N ALA A 14 7.85 -3.76 -16.83
CA ALA A 14 8.42 -4.05 -18.15
C ALA A 14 8.65 -2.78 -18.99
N VAL A 15 7.90 -1.71 -18.68
CA VAL A 15 8.05 -0.40 -19.32
C VAL A 15 8.96 0.47 -18.43
N PRO A 16 10.17 0.87 -18.90
CA PRO A 16 11.15 1.58 -18.07
C PRO A 16 10.61 2.88 -17.45
N GLU A 17 9.75 3.58 -18.17
CA GLU A 17 9.15 4.85 -17.77
C GLU A 17 8.00 4.71 -16.78
N ARG A 18 7.52 3.48 -16.55
CA ARG A 18 6.41 3.21 -15.63
C ARG A 18 6.89 2.45 -14.42
N HIS A 19 6.28 2.74 -13.30
CA HIS A 19 6.62 2.17 -12.01
C HIS A 19 5.33 1.74 -11.34
N ARG A 20 5.31 0.49 -10.92
CA ARG A 20 4.16 -0.09 -10.24
C ARG A 20 4.46 -0.17 -8.75
N TYR A 21 3.57 0.38 -7.95
CA TYR A 21 3.69 0.44 -6.50
C TYR A 21 2.53 -0.28 -5.85
N ASN A 22 2.86 -1.12 -4.88
CA ASN A 22 1.88 -1.67 -3.97
C ASN A 22 1.99 -0.93 -2.63
N PHE A 23 0.86 -0.43 -2.14
CA PHE A 23 0.76 0.26 -0.85
C PHE A 23 -0.20 -0.49 0.05
N LEU A 24 0.23 -0.81 1.28
CA LEU A 24 -0.64 -1.29 2.33
C LEU A 24 -0.75 -0.20 3.40
N ILE A 25 -1.93 0.39 3.50
CA ILE A 25 -2.25 1.42 4.49
C ILE A 25 -3.01 0.73 5.61
N ILE A 26 -2.56 0.86 6.86
CA ILE A 26 -3.28 0.38 8.05
C ILE A 26 -3.50 1.59 8.95
N ASN A 27 -4.75 2.04 9.08
CA ASN A 27 -5.09 3.24 9.81
C ASN A 27 -6.60 3.37 10.08
N ASP A 28 -7.00 4.47 10.71
CA ASP A 28 -8.40 4.88 10.79
C ASP A 28 -8.94 5.20 9.37
N PRO A 29 -10.23 4.93 9.07
CA PRO A 29 -10.81 5.08 7.73
C PRO A 29 -10.58 6.46 7.10
N ARG A 30 -10.74 7.52 7.91
CA ARG A 30 -10.53 8.90 7.48
C ARG A 30 -9.09 9.14 7.05
N GLU A 31 -8.13 8.60 7.80
CA GLU A 31 -6.70 8.79 7.53
C GLU A 31 -6.28 7.99 6.28
N ILE A 32 -6.88 6.83 6.03
CA ILE A 32 -6.67 6.07 4.78
C ILE A 32 -7.06 6.92 3.57
N GLY A 33 -8.21 7.61 3.62
CA GLY A 33 -8.65 8.52 2.56
C GLY A 33 -7.65 9.66 2.28
N ILE A 34 -7.15 10.29 3.35
CA ILE A 34 -6.17 11.39 3.26
C ILE A 34 -4.84 10.89 2.67
N ILE A 35 -4.32 9.76 3.16
CA ILE A 35 -3.08 9.15 2.66
C ILE A 35 -3.21 8.84 1.18
N LYS A 36 -4.32 8.23 0.77
CA LYS A 36 -4.60 7.90 -0.63
C LYS A 36 -4.62 9.16 -1.50
N GLN A 37 -5.33 10.20 -1.10
CA GLN A 37 -5.37 11.46 -1.86
C GLN A 37 -3.96 12.04 -2.05
N LYS A 38 -3.15 12.09 -0.99
CA LYS A 38 -1.77 12.61 -1.06
C LYS A 38 -0.85 11.74 -1.93
N LEU A 39 -1.04 10.42 -1.92
CA LEU A 39 -0.34 9.53 -2.82
C LEU A 39 -0.70 9.85 -4.27
N TYR A 40 -1.97 10.12 -4.57
CA TYR A 40 -2.41 10.49 -5.91
C TYR A 40 -1.85 11.82 -6.39
N GLU A 41 -1.87 12.83 -5.53
CA GLU A 41 -1.33 14.15 -5.85
C GLU A 41 0.17 14.08 -6.21
N GLN A 42 0.93 13.23 -5.53
CA GLN A 42 2.35 13.03 -5.80
C GLN A 42 2.61 12.11 -6.99
N LEU A 43 1.92 10.98 -7.07
CA LEU A 43 2.22 9.95 -8.07
C LEU A 43 1.52 10.19 -9.39
N LYS A 44 0.41 10.92 -9.44
CA LYS A 44 -0.38 11.14 -10.66
C LYS A 44 -0.52 9.85 -11.48
N PRO A 45 -1.20 8.83 -10.91
CA PRO A 45 -1.20 7.50 -11.48
C PRO A 45 -1.70 7.51 -12.94
N VAL A 46 -1.03 6.74 -13.78
CA VAL A 46 -1.27 6.67 -15.24
C VAL A 46 -2.46 5.76 -15.55
N ILE A 47 -2.74 4.81 -14.65
CA ILE A 47 -3.88 3.89 -14.71
C ILE A 47 -4.71 4.11 -13.44
N GLU A 48 -6.01 3.86 -13.54
CA GLU A 48 -6.92 3.87 -12.40
C GLU A 48 -6.38 2.97 -11.27
N GLU A 49 -6.45 3.45 -10.03
CA GLU A 49 -6.05 2.67 -8.85
C GLU A 49 -6.85 1.38 -8.79
N LYS A 50 -6.13 0.28 -8.61
CA LYS A 50 -6.77 -0.97 -8.26
C LYS A 50 -6.66 -1.19 -6.76
N THR A 51 -7.81 -1.14 -6.08
CA THR A 51 -7.89 -1.73 -4.74
C THR A 51 -7.77 -3.24 -4.90
N ILE A 52 -6.70 -3.82 -4.35
CA ILE A 52 -6.50 -5.28 -4.35
C ILE A 52 -7.36 -5.90 -3.25
N GLU A 53 -7.36 -5.29 -2.06
CA GLU A 53 -8.00 -5.82 -0.87
C GLU A 53 -8.22 -4.72 0.17
N GLU A 54 -9.25 -4.86 1.00
CA GLU A 54 -9.50 -3.99 2.15
C GLU A 54 -10.24 -4.72 3.26
N GLY A 55 -10.09 -4.25 4.49
CA GLY A 55 -10.72 -4.90 5.63
C GLY A 55 -10.37 -4.26 6.96
N VAL A 56 -10.58 -5.02 8.03
CA VAL A 56 -10.31 -4.60 9.40
C VAL A 56 -9.39 -5.61 10.08
N VAL A 57 -8.39 -5.10 10.80
CA VAL A 57 -7.42 -5.88 11.55
C VAL A 57 -7.20 -5.24 12.93
N GLU A 58 -7.58 -5.97 13.97
CA GLU A 58 -7.46 -5.55 15.38
C GLU A 58 -7.98 -4.13 15.65
N GLY A 59 -9.12 -3.77 15.04
CA GLY A 59 -9.79 -2.47 15.21
C GLY A 59 -9.29 -1.34 14.31
N LEU A 60 -8.29 -1.57 13.47
CA LEU A 60 -7.87 -0.64 12.41
C LEU A 60 -8.34 -1.11 11.04
N HIS A 61 -8.56 -0.17 10.13
CA HIS A 61 -8.84 -0.51 8.74
C HIS A 61 -7.53 -0.70 7.99
N PHE A 62 -7.55 -1.57 6.99
CA PHE A 62 -6.47 -1.66 6.04
C PHE A 62 -6.97 -1.54 4.61
N LYS A 63 -6.10 -1.05 3.73
CA LYS A 63 -6.33 -1.01 2.28
C LYS A 63 -5.04 -1.31 1.54
N LEU A 64 -5.07 -2.32 0.68
CA LEU A 64 -4.00 -2.71 -0.23
C LEU A 64 -4.32 -2.16 -1.62
N LEU A 65 -3.45 -1.27 -2.09
CA LEU A 65 -3.59 -0.55 -3.34
C LEU A 65 -2.47 -0.94 -4.31
N ASP A 66 -2.82 -1.00 -5.58
CA ASP A 66 -1.90 -1.10 -6.71
C ASP A 66 -2.02 0.17 -7.55
N LEU A 67 -0.89 0.85 -7.74
CA LEU A 67 -0.80 2.10 -8.48
C LEU A 67 0.31 2.00 -9.53
N GLU A 68 -0.01 2.34 -10.77
CA GLU A 68 0.96 2.51 -11.85
C GLU A 68 1.18 4.00 -12.11
N THR A 69 2.43 4.44 -12.15
CA THR A 69 2.83 5.85 -12.21
C THR A 69 4.12 6.01 -13.02
N THR A 70 4.35 7.19 -13.61
CA THR A 70 5.67 7.56 -14.16
C THR A 70 6.62 8.16 -13.11
N ALA A 71 6.10 8.52 -11.93
CA ALA A 71 6.91 9.07 -10.85
C ALA A 71 7.77 7.98 -10.21
N SER A 72 9.08 8.22 -10.16
CA SER A 72 10.07 7.24 -9.70
C SER A 72 10.25 7.18 -8.18
N LYS A 73 9.71 8.17 -7.46
CA LYS A 73 9.86 8.32 -6.01
C LYS A 73 8.60 8.94 -5.41
N VAL A 74 8.34 8.60 -4.15
CA VAL A 74 7.30 9.19 -3.31
C VAL A 74 8.00 9.91 -2.16
N ASP A 75 7.62 11.17 -1.91
CA ASP A 75 8.02 11.87 -0.70
C ASP A 75 7.03 11.53 0.43
N PHE A 76 7.36 10.45 1.15
CA PHE A 76 6.50 9.93 2.21
C PHE A 76 6.29 10.90 3.38
N SER A 77 7.22 11.84 3.60
CA SER A 77 7.08 12.87 4.65
C SER A 77 5.86 13.77 4.44
N LYS A 78 5.47 13.97 3.18
CA LYS A 78 4.28 14.73 2.78
C LYS A 78 3.02 13.87 2.75
N VAL A 79 3.15 12.56 2.64
CA VAL A 79 2.03 11.60 2.60
C VAL A 79 1.52 11.29 4.00
N TYR A 80 2.40 10.79 4.87
CA TYR A 80 2.02 10.22 6.15
C TYR A 80 3.09 10.50 7.21
N LYS A 81 2.67 10.96 8.38
CA LYS A 81 3.57 11.29 9.50
C LYS A 81 3.88 10.10 10.41
N GLY A 82 3.14 8.99 10.28
CA GLY A 82 3.37 7.80 11.08
C GLY A 82 4.45 6.88 10.51
N LYS A 83 4.41 5.61 10.89
CA LYS A 83 5.42 4.63 10.48
C LYS A 83 5.31 4.30 9.00
N VAL A 84 6.36 4.61 8.24
CA VAL A 84 6.48 4.25 6.83
C VAL A 84 7.61 3.25 6.67
N ARG A 85 7.37 2.12 6.00
CA ARG A 85 8.40 1.10 5.76
C ARG A 85 8.25 0.44 4.41
N GLN A 86 9.37 0.22 3.73
CA GLN A 86 9.37 -0.62 2.54
C GLN A 86 9.22 -2.10 2.93
N ASP A 87 8.32 -2.85 2.28
CA ASP A 87 8.09 -4.27 2.59
C ASP A 87 8.00 -5.11 1.30
N ARG A 88 9.07 -5.87 1.02
CA ARG A 88 9.20 -6.74 -0.18
C ARG A 88 8.10 -7.80 -0.31
N ARG A 89 7.36 -8.06 0.77
CA ARG A 89 6.32 -9.07 0.80
C ARG A 89 5.03 -8.57 0.15
N LEU A 90 4.85 -7.26 -0.04
CA LEU A 90 3.74 -6.68 -0.79
C LEU A 90 3.77 -6.99 -2.31
N ARG A 91 4.65 -7.87 -2.79
CA ARG A 91 4.66 -8.33 -4.18
C ARG A 91 3.50 -9.31 -4.45
N PRO A 92 2.94 -9.34 -5.66
CA PRO A 92 1.98 -10.36 -6.04
C PRO A 92 2.50 -11.78 -5.82
N ARG A 93 1.70 -12.59 -5.10
CA ARG A 93 1.98 -14.01 -4.86
C ARG A 93 1.06 -14.87 -5.72
N GLY A 94 1.61 -15.96 -6.25
CA GLY A 94 0.92 -16.89 -7.15
C GLY A 94 0.31 -18.12 -6.49
N THR A 95 0.17 -18.18 -5.17
CA THR A 95 -0.25 -19.41 -4.47
C THR A 95 -1.41 -19.19 -3.51
N SER A 96 -2.29 -20.21 -3.48
CA SER A 96 -3.57 -20.32 -2.77
C SER A 96 -3.50 -20.01 -1.27
N GLY A 97 -4.53 -19.32 -0.76
CA GLY A 97 -4.62 -18.83 0.63
C GLY A 97 -5.12 -17.38 0.78
N GLY A 98 -5.44 -16.69 -0.33
CA GLY A 98 -6.04 -15.35 -0.32
C GLY A 98 -5.06 -14.22 0.05
N TRP A 99 -5.20 -13.06 -0.60
CA TRP A 99 -4.47 -11.85 -0.22
C TRP A 99 -4.85 -11.36 1.20
N ASN A 100 -6.09 -11.60 1.62
CA ASN A 100 -6.61 -11.26 2.93
C ASN A 100 -5.80 -11.85 4.09
N ASP A 101 -5.60 -13.17 4.12
CA ASP A 101 -4.88 -13.82 5.22
C ASP A 101 -3.44 -13.31 5.33
N PHE A 102 -2.81 -13.13 4.18
CA PHE A 102 -1.47 -12.59 4.11
C PHE A 102 -1.39 -11.13 4.62
N VAL A 103 -2.31 -10.27 4.20
CA VAL A 103 -2.36 -8.87 4.66
C VAL A 103 -2.64 -8.83 6.16
N ASN A 104 -3.52 -9.68 6.68
CA ASN A 104 -3.80 -9.80 8.10
C ASN A 104 -2.56 -10.22 8.90
N LEU A 105 -1.76 -11.17 8.40
CA LEU A 105 -0.51 -11.60 9.02
C LEU A 105 0.55 -10.48 9.03
N ILE A 106 0.71 -9.74 7.93
CA ILE A 106 1.62 -8.58 7.87
C ILE A 106 1.15 -7.47 8.81
N ALA A 107 -0.16 -7.20 8.82
CA ALA A 107 -0.76 -6.14 9.60
C ALA A 107 -0.62 -6.40 11.10
N SER A 108 -0.91 -7.63 11.54
CA SER A 108 -0.73 -8.11 12.92
C SER A 108 0.73 -8.33 13.33
N GLY A 109 1.68 -8.25 12.39
CA GLY A 109 3.11 -8.43 12.67
C GLY A 109 3.52 -9.89 12.96
N ARG A 110 2.66 -10.85 12.61
CA ARG A 110 2.92 -12.28 12.75
C ARG A 110 3.91 -12.80 11.72
N ILE A 111 4.11 -12.06 10.63
CA ILE A 111 5.16 -12.30 9.64
C ILE A 111 6.01 -11.06 9.40
#